data_AF-A0A946NH16-F1
#
_entry.id   AF-A0A946NH16-F1
#
_cell.length_a   1.000
_cell.length_b   1.000
_cell.length_c   1.000
_cell.angle_alpha   90.00
_cell.angle_beta   90.00
_cell.angle_gamma   90.00
#
_symmetry.space_group_name_H-M   'P 1'
#
loop_
_entity.id
_entity.type
_entity.pdbx_description
1 polymer ?
#
loop_
_entity_poly.entity_id
_entity_poly.type
_entity_poly.pdbx_seq_one_letter_code
_entity_poly.pdbx_strand_id
1 'polypeptide(L)'
;MTDKSRNSYTSIMCLLAVAFHSHSDAPLIVTSNRDEFYARPTLPMHWWAGSQILAGRDQQAGGTWLGLNRNGRFAAVTNFRDFYADKISQVNPLSRGNLITEFLSSTDSVHQWADSIENRLSDYDGFNLLIYDGACLLYLNNQDGQRTSLEPGVYALSNHALDSPWPKVEHARLQLSQAIVGREMDAEALPLLLDSLSLQKTYAPHLLPSTGVPAEWESLLSSPFIVADGYGTRAATAIIMSGKGEVNVAEQCFEAGYRKDFNQFDFKILGN
;
A
#
# COMPACT_ATOMS: atom_id res chain seq x y z
N MET A 1 -15.62 -0.93 32.25
CA MET A 1 -14.81 -1.96 31.57
C MET A 1 -14.34 -1.37 30.27
N THR A 2 -13.10 -0.90 30.22
CA THR A 2 -12.53 -0.22 29.06
C THR A 2 -12.07 -1.25 28.04
N ASP A 3 -12.51 -1.03 26.82
CA ASP A 3 -12.31 -1.85 25.63
C ASP A 3 -10.82 -1.93 25.25
N LYS A 4 -10.09 -2.89 25.86
CA LYS A 4 -8.73 -3.26 25.45
C LYS A 4 -8.69 -4.05 24.14
N SER A 5 -9.84 -4.42 23.56
CA SER A 5 -9.91 -5.26 22.36
C SER A 5 -9.82 -4.47 21.04
N ARG A 6 -10.12 -3.17 21.07
CA ARG A 6 -10.02 -2.31 19.87
C ARG A 6 -8.58 -1.91 19.50
N ASN A 7 -7.67 -1.86 20.47
CA ASN A 7 -6.29 -1.40 20.23
C ASN A 7 -5.32 -2.51 19.76
N SER A 8 -5.71 -3.78 19.82
CA SER A 8 -4.83 -4.92 19.51
C SER A 8 -4.72 -5.27 18.03
N TYR A 9 -5.51 -4.62 17.15
CA TYR A 9 -5.57 -4.98 15.74
C TYR A 9 -5.22 -3.83 14.79
N THR A 10 -4.44 -2.84 15.22
CA THR A 10 -3.95 -1.74 14.36
C THR A 10 -2.99 -2.18 13.24
N SER A 11 -2.64 -3.47 13.16
CA SER A 11 -1.68 -4.04 12.20
C SER A 11 -2.31 -4.77 10.99
N ILE A 12 -3.62 -4.63 10.77
CA ILE A 12 -4.35 -5.42 9.75
C ILE A 12 -4.45 -4.76 8.36
N MET A 13 -3.70 -3.69 8.10
CA MET A 13 -3.88 -2.84 6.91
C MET A 13 -3.08 -3.24 5.66
N CYS A 14 -3.81 -3.15 4.54
CA CYS A 14 -3.43 -2.96 3.14
C CYS A 14 -3.00 -4.19 2.32
N LEU A 15 -3.44 -4.18 1.05
CA LEU A 15 -3.03 -5.04 -0.05
C LEU A 15 -2.64 -4.14 -1.23
N LEU A 16 -1.54 -4.47 -1.90
CA LEU A 16 -1.16 -3.82 -3.16
C LEU A 16 -0.48 -4.79 -4.12
N ALA A 17 -0.56 -4.51 -5.40
CA ALA A 17 0.25 -5.11 -6.44
C ALA A 17 0.95 -4.02 -7.26
N VAL A 18 2.19 -4.29 -7.65
CA VAL A 18 3.05 -3.38 -8.41
C VAL A 18 3.63 -4.11 -9.60
N ALA A 19 3.52 -3.53 -10.78
CA ALA A 19 4.24 -3.94 -11.96
C ALA A 19 5.36 -2.93 -12.20
N PHE A 20 6.61 -3.39 -12.02
CA PHE A 20 7.81 -2.58 -12.19
C PHE A 20 8.53 -3.04 -13.46
N HIS A 21 8.76 -2.12 -14.40
CA HIS A 21 9.34 -2.39 -15.73
C HIS A 21 8.79 -3.64 -16.43
N SER A 22 7.51 -3.97 -16.16
CA SER A 22 6.83 -5.14 -16.73
C SER A 22 5.90 -4.77 -17.89
N HIS A 23 5.87 -3.47 -18.26
CA HIS A 23 5.13 -2.93 -19.38
C HIS A 23 6.05 -1.99 -20.17
N SER A 24 5.95 -1.97 -21.51
CA SER A 24 6.83 -1.19 -22.39
C SER A 24 6.74 0.31 -22.15
N ASP A 25 5.52 0.80 -21.92
CA ASP A 25 5.21 2.23 -21.90
C ASP A 25 5.01 2.78 -20.48
N ALA A 26 5.02 1.93 -19.47
CA ALA A 26 4.73 2.29 -18.09
C ALA A 26 5.70 1.58 -17.12
N PRO A 27 6.80 2.25 -16.72
CA PRO A 27 7.77 1.67 -15.79
C PRO A 27 7.19 1.33 -14.42
N LEU A 28 6.11 2.00 -14.01
CA LEU A 28 5.43 1.71 -12.74
C LEU A 28 3.92 1.73 -12.91
N ILE A 29 3.27 0.61 -12.58
CA ILE A 29 1.81 0.49 -12.49
C ILE A 29 1.48 -0.10 -11.12
N VAL A 30 0.53 0.51 -10.41
CA VAL A 30 0.16 0.09 -9.05
C VAL A 30 -1.36 -0.02 -8.95
N THR A 31 -1.81 -1.06 -8.26
CA THR A 31 -3.17 -1.15 -7.72
C THR A 31 -3.10 -1.47 -6.23
N SER A 32 -3.94 -0.85 -5.42
CA SER A 32 -3.94 -1.03 -3.97
C SER A 32 -5.32 -0.91 -3.36
N ASN A 33 -5.59 -1.72 -2.34
CA ASN A 33 -6.66 -1.52 -1.38
C ASN A 33 -6.08 -1.13 -0.02
N ARG A 34 -6.62 -0.05 0.53
CA ARG A 34 -6.40 0.35 1.92
C ARG A 34 -7.55 -0.16 2.78
N ASP A 35 -7.26 -1.13 3.64
CA ASP A 35 -8.22 -1.70 4.58
C ASP A 35 -8.05 -1.07 5.96
N GLU A 36 -9.12 -0.53 6.55
CA GLU A 36 -9.05 0.20 7.81
C GLU A 36 -10.42 0.28 8.51
N PHE A 37 -10.42 0.51 9.82
CA PHE A 37 -11.61 0.84 10.58
C PHE A 37 -12.32 2.09 10.02
N TYR A 38 -13.64 2.02 9.87
CA TYR A 38 -14.42 3.16 9.37
C TYR A 38 -14.37 4.36 10.33
N ALA A 39 -14.24 4.10 11.63
CA ALA A 39 -14.13 5.13 12.65
C ALA A 39 -12.81 5.92 12.62
N ARG A 40 -11.78 5.44 11.91
CA ARG A 40 -10.51 6.17 11.79
C ARG A 40 -10.68 7.34 10.82
N PRO A 41 -10.55 8.61 11.21
CA PRO A 41 -10.77 9.72 10.28
C PRO A 41 -9.70 9.71 9.17
N THR A 42 -10.12 9.88 7.91
CA THR A 42 -9.25 9.79 6.73
C THR A 42 -9.75 10.74 5.65
N LEU A 43 -8.84 11.49 5.02
CA LEU A 43 -9.12 12.27 3.83
C LEU A 43 -8.81 11.45 2.57
N PRO A 44 -9.63 11.57 1.51
CA PRO A 44 -9.34 10.98 0.22
C PRO A 44 -8.06 11.58 -0.38
N MET A 45 -7.56 10.95 -1.43
CA MET A 45 -6.38 11.40 -2.15
C MET A 45 -6.58 12.82 -2.68
N HIS A 46 -5.60 13.68 -2.40
CA HIS A 46 -5.55 15.07 -2.83
C HIS A 46 -4.11 15.57 -2.83
N TRP A 47 -3.86 16.71 -3.48
CA TRP A 47 -2.59 17.42 -3.34
C TRP A 47 -2.53 18.09 -1.96
N TRP A 48 -1.55 17.72 -1.16
CA TRP A 48 -1.38 18.26 0.18
C TRP A 48 -0.87 19.70 0.13
N ALA A 49 -1.58 20.61 0.81
CA ALA A 49 -1.27 22.03 0.83
C ALA A 49 0.18 22.31 1.29
N GLY A 50 0.89 23.17 0.54
CA GLY A 50 2.28 23.53 0.85
C GLY A 50 3.32 22.44 0.57
N SER A 51 2.92 21.34 -0.11
CA SER A 51 3.83 20.26 -0.48
C SER A 51 3.64 19.85 -1.95
N GLN A 52 4.51 18.96 -2.42
CA GLN A 52 4.39 18.31 -3.72
C GLN A 52 3.82 16.88 -3.61
N ILE A 53 3.14 16.54 -2.51
CA ILE A 53 2.62 15.19 -2.24
C ILE A 53 1.17 15.06 -2.73
N LEU A 54 0.90 14.00 -3.49
CA LEU A 54 -0.43 13.52 -3.84
C LEU A 54 -0.69 12.22 -3.07
N ALA A 55 -1.58 12.26 -2.09
CA ALA A 55 -1.88 11.11 -1.23
C ALA A 55 -3.20 11.28 -0.49
N GLY A 56 -3.82 10.16 -0.09
CA GLY A 56 -4.81 10.19 0.99
C GLY A 56 -4.13 10.58 2.31
N ARG A 57 -4.90 11.00 3.32
CA ARG A 57 -4.31 11.41 4.61
C ARG A 57 -5.01 10.78 5.79
N ASP A 58 -4.23 10.10 6.62
CA ASP A 58 -4.66 9.66 7.93
C ASP A 58 -4.78 10.88 8.85
N GLN A 59 -6.00 11.22 9.28
CA GLN A 59 -6.23 12.40 10.12
C GLN A 59 -5.91 12.16 11.59
N GLN A 60 -5.75 10.89 12.01
CA GLN A 60 -5.38 10.55 13.38
C GLN A 60 -3.86 10.61 13.55
N ALA A 61 -3.09 10.02 12.63
CA ALA A 61 -1.62 9.96 12.71
C ALA A 61 -0.90 11.00 11.85
N GLY A 62 -1.60 11.69 10.95
CA GLY A 62 -1.09 12.78 10.11
C GLY A 62 -0.34 12.37 8.84
N GLY A 63 0.04 11.09 8.69
CA GLY A 63 0.75 10.53 7.54
C GLY A 63 -0.15 9.96 6.44
N THR A 64 0.40 9.11 5.58
CA THR A 64 -0.34 8.37 4.53
C THR A 64 0.05 6.87 4.51
N TRP A 65 -0.66 6.05 3.75
CA TRP A 65 -0.35 4.63 3.47
C TRP A 65 0.25 4.42 2.08
N LEU A 66 0.00 5.34 1.16
CA LEU A 66 0.48 5.33 -0.22
C LEU A 66 0.46 6.76 -0.77
N GLY A 67 1.46 7.13 -1.56
CA GLY A 67 1.52 8.46 -2.14
C GLY A 67 2.53 8.63 -3.25
N LEU A 68 2.41 9.78 -3.90
CA LEU A 68 3.23 10.23 -5.01
C LEU A 68 3.80 11.62 -4.75
N ASN A 69 4.91 11.94 -5.42
CA ASN A 69 5.41 13.31 -5.51
C ASN A 69 5.42 13.77 -6.99
N ARG A 70 5.27 15.08 -7.22
CA ARG A 70 5.40 15.72 -8.55
C ARG A 70 6.70 15.38 -9.31
N ASN A 71 7.76 14.97 -8.63
CA ASN A 71 9.04 14.59 -9.23
C ASN A 71 9.11 13.10 -9.60
N GLY A 72 7.99 12.39 -9.63
CA GLY A 72 7.94 10.98 -10.06
C GLY A 72 8.27 9.95 -8.99
N ARG A 73 8.30 10.37 -7.72
CA ARG A 73 8.49 9.44 -6.59
C ARG A 73 7.19 8.75 -6.23
N PHE A 74 7.31 7.49 -5.81
CA PHE A 74 6.21 6.71 -5.25
C PHE A 74 6.65 6.07 -3.94
N ALA A 75 5.73 5.95 -2.98
CA ALA A 75 5.96 5.17 -1.79
C ALA A 75 4.66 4.57 -1.24
N ALA A 76 4.76 3.37 -0.70
CA ALA A 76 3.65 2.66 -0.07
C ALA A 76 4.14 1.83 1.12
N VAL A 77 3.28 1.68 2.13
CA VAL A 77 3.57 0.93 3.35
C VAL A 77 2.43 -0.03 3.65
N THR A 78 2.77 -1.24 4.06
CA THR A 78 1.81 -2.17 4.67
C THR A 78 2.27 -2.52 6.08
N ASN A 79 1.31 -2.84 6.95
CA ASN A 79 1.62 -3.30 8.29
C ASN A 79 2.07 -4.77 8.22
N PHE A 80 3.14 -5.13 8.92
CA PHE A 80 3.54 -6.53 9.06
C PHE A 80 2.74 -7.17 10.20
N ARG A 81 2.08 -8.29 9.92
CA ARG A 81 1.18 -9.00 10.83
C ARG A 81 1.79 -10.33 11.22
N ASP A 82 2.56 -10.30 12.30
CA ASP A 82 3.01 -11.48 13.02
C ASP A 82 3.04 -11.15 14.52
N PHE A 83 2.03 -11.63 15.25
CA PHE A 83 1.93 -11.47 16.69
C PHE A 83 2.66 -12.57 17.47
N TYR A 84 3.23 -13.56 16.79
CA TYR A 84 4.08 -14.59 17.41
C TYR A 84 5.56 -14.20 17.43
N ALA A 85 5.97 -13.22 16.62
CA ALA A 85 7.32 -12.71 16.65
C ALA A 85 7.67 -12.18 18.06
N ASP A 86 8.68 -12.77 18.70
CA ASP A 86 9.20 -12.45 20.06
C ASP A 86 9.82 -11.04 20.20
N LYS A 87 9.49 -10.10 19.30
CA LYS A 87 9.99 -8.73 19.37
C LYS A 87 9.08 -7.89 20.25
N ILE A 88 9.68 -7.30 21.29
CA ILE A 88 9.05 -6.35 22.21
C ILE A 88 8.36 -5.26 21.36
N SER A 89 7.04 -5.28 21.29
CA SER A 89 6.29 -4.16 20.72
C SER A 89 6.68 -2.91 21.50
N GLN A 90 7.12 -1.87 20.78
CA GLN A 90 7.56 -0.63 21.41
C GLN A 90 6.42 0.02 22.19
N VAL A 91 6.77 0.71 23.27
CA VAL A 91 5.81 1.57 23.96
C VAL A 91 5.66 2.85 23.16
N ASN A 92 4.50 3.01 22.50
CA ASN A 92 4.16 4.13 21.61
C ASN A 92 5.01 4.21 20.33
N PRO A 93 4.88 3.25 19.41
CA PRO A 93 5.60 3.26 18.14
C PRO A 93 5.25 4.49 17.29
N LEU A 94 6.21 4.96 16.49
CA LEU A 94 5.99 6.00 15.50
C LEU A 94 5.04 5.53 14.40
N SER A 95 4.33 6.47 13.77
CA SER A 95 3.46 6.15 12.64
C SER A 95 4.28 5.80 11.41
N ARG A 96 4.11 4.59 10.89
CA ARG A 96 4.68 4.13 9.61
C ARG A 96 4.36 5.05 8.44
N GLY A 97 3.22 5.74 8.49
CA GLY A 97 2.86 6.71 7.46
C GLY A 97 3.78 7.94 7.39
N ASN A 98 4.58 8.19 8.44
CA ASN A 98 5.60 9.24 8.40
C ASN A 98 6.76 8.89 7.46
N LEU A 99 7.11 7.61 7.34
CA LEU A 99 8.15 7.13 6.42
C LEU A 99 7.84 7.52 4.98
N ILE A 100 6.58 7.37 4.57
CA ILE A 100 6.14 7.77 3.22
C ILE A 100 6.28 9.28 3.03
N THR A 101 5.79 10.07 3.98
CA THR A 101 5.84 11.54 3.86
C THR A 101 7.26 12.07 3.87
N GLU A 102 8.16 11.47 4.66
CA GLU A 102 9.59 11.79 4.72
C GLU A 102 10.27 11.47 3.39
N PHE A 103 10.05 10.27 2.83
CA PHE A 103 10.64 9.88 1.54
C PHE A 103 10.12 10.76 0.39
N LEU A 104 8.81 11.00 0.31
CA LEU A 104 8.21 11.80 -0.75
C LEU A 104 8.60 13.28 -0.66
N SER A 105 9.09 13.75 0.49
CA SER A 105 9.63 15.11 0.67
C SER A 105 11.13 15.20 0.45
N SER A 106 11.83 14.06 0.39
CA SER A 106 13.28 14.00 0.16
C SER A 106 13.64 14.03 -1.32
N THR A 107 14.87 14.44 -1.61
CA THR A 107 15.52 14.37 -2.92
C THR A 107 16.54 13.23 -3.01
N ASP A 108 16.77 12.49 -1.93
CA ASP A 108 17.75 11.41 -1.85
C ASP A 108 17.35 10.21 -2.73
N SER A 109 18.31 9.46 -3.26
CA SER A 109 18.02 8.16 -3.89
C SER A 109 17.37 7.20 -2.88
N VAL A 110 16.67 6.16 -3.36
CA VAL A 110 16.08 5.15 -2.46
C VAL A 110 17.09 4.54 -1.49
N HIS A 111 18.34 4.34 -1.93
CA HIS A 111 19.40 3.79 -1.09
C HIS A 111 19.85 4.76 -0.01
N GLN A 112 20.16 6.01 -0.37
CA GLN A 112 20.57 7.04 0.58
C GLN A 112 19.49 7.31 1.63
N TRP A 113 18.23 7.38 1.20
CA TRP A 113 17.13 7.59 2.13
C TRP A 113 16.97 6.39 3.08
N ALA A 114 17.05 5.16 2.57
CA ALA A 114 16.99 3.96 3.42
C ALA A 114 18.14 3.91 4.44
N ASP A 115 19.36 4.29 4.05
CA ASP A 115 20.50 4.41 4.98
C ASP A 115 20.22 5.44 6.10
N SER A 116 19.53 6.54 5.77
CA SER A 116 19.24 7.62 6.73
C SER A 116 18.27 7.23 7.85
N ILE A 117 17.44 6.19 7.62
CA ILE A 117 16.43 5.74 8.58
C ILE A 117 16.84 4.47 9.35
N GLU A 118 17.96 3.86 9.00
CA GLU A 118 18.42 2.56 9.54
C GLU A 118 18.38 2.54 11.08
N ASN A 119 18.92 3.58 11.72
CA ASN A 119 18.97 3.69 13.19
C ASN A 119 17.61 3.94 13.85
N ARG A 120 16.55 4.24 13.07
CA ARG A 120 15.19 4.51 13.55
C ARG A 120 14.20 3.41 13.18
N LEU A 121 14.61 2.36 12.46
CA LEU A 121 13.71 1.26 12.05
C LEU A 121 13.05 0.57 13.24
N SER A 122 13.74 0.54 14.39
CA SER A 122 13.24 -0.01 15.66
C SER A 122 12.21 0.87 16.37
N ASP A 123 11.99 2.11 15.92
CA ASP A 123 11.03 3.03 16.50
C ASP A 123 9.60 2.82 15.95
N TYR A 124 9.45 1.96 14.96
CA TYR A 124 8.18 1.62 14.30
C TYR A 124 7.78 0.18 14.59
N ASP A 125 6.47 -0.08 14.64
CA ASP A 125 5.92 -1.44 14.57
C ASP A 125 6.31 -2.13 13.25
N GLY A 126 6.10 -3.44 13.17
CA GLY A 126 6.36 -4.21 11.94
C GLY A 126 5.73 -3.59 10.69
N PHE A 127 6.52 -3.46 9.64
CA PHE A 127 6.09 -2.92 8.36
C PHE A 127 6.86 -3.49 7.17
N ASN A 128 6.22 -3.38 6.02
CA ASN A 128 6.85 -3.45 4.73
C ASN A 128 6.77 -2.07 4.08
N LEU A 129 7.84 -1.64 3.41
CA LEU A 129 7.93 -0.36 2.73
C LEU A 129 8.41 -0.59 1.29
N LEU A 130 7.68 -0.02 0.33
CA LEU A 130 8.12 0.11 -1.05
C LEU A 130 8.34 1.58 -1.34
N ILE A 131 9.53 1.92 -1.86
CA ILE A 131 9.88 3.28 -2.28
C ILE A 131 10.48 3.26 -3.68
N TYR A 132 10.11 4.25 -4.49
CA TYR A 132 10.57 4.42 -5.86
C TYR A 132 10.98 5.87 -6.09
N ASP A 133 12.19 6.09 -6.57
CA ASP A 133 12.76 7.41 -6.80
C ASP A 133 12.70 7.89 -8.27
N GLY A 134 12.04 7.11 -9.15
CA GLY A 134 12.05 7.37 -10.59
C GLY A 134 13.01 6.47 -11.37
N ALA A 135 13.88 5.71 -10.69
CA ALA A 135 14.80 4.77 -11.31
C ALA A 135 14.84 3.41 -10.63
N CYS A 136 14.89 3.38 -9.29
CA CYS A 136 15.01 2.15 -8.51
C CYS A 136 13.78 1.95 -7.61
N LEU A 137 13.21 0.75 -7.62
CA LEU A 137 12.17 0.33 -6.67
C LEU A 137 12.82 -0.48 -5.54
N LEU A 138 12.83 0.06 -4.33
CA LEU A 138 13.40 -0.59 -3.15
C LEU A 138 12.29 -1.13 -2.25
N TYR A 139 12.43 -2.40 -1.86
CA TYR A 139 11.67 -3.03 -0.79
C TYR A 139 12.47 -3.03 0.50
N LEU A 140 11.83 -2.67 1.61
CA LEU A 140 12.38 -2.73 2.97
C LEU A 140 11.38 -3.35 3.94
N ASN A 141 11.86 -4.22 4.83
CA ASN A 141 11.08 -4.81 5.91
C ASN A 141 11.88 -4.76 7.22
N ASN A 142 11.32 -4.11 8.25
CA ASN A 142 12.00 -3.94 9.53
C ASN A 142 11.92 -5.17 10.47
N GLN A 143 11.12 -6.19 10.12
CA GLN A 143 10.98 -7.41 10.91
C GLN A 143 12.05 -8.44 10.59
N ASP A 144 12.35 -8.68 9.32
CA ASP A 144 13.42 -9.60 8.89
C ASP A 144 14.70 -8.87 8.45
N GLY A 145 14.66 -7.54 8.40
CA GLY A 145 15.79 -6.71 7.98
C GLY A 145 16.04 -6.73 6.47
N GLN A 146 15.11 -7.28 5.68
CA GLN A 146 15.26 -7.29 4.23
C GLN A 146 15.30 -5.87 3.68
N ARG A 147 16.25 -5.66 2.79
CA ARG A 147 16.40 -4.46 1.98
C ARG A 147 16.89 -4.85 0.61
N THR A 148 16.05 -4.70 -0.41
CA THR A 148 16.33 -5.25 -1.74
C THR A 148 15.81 -4.32 -2.82
N SER A 149 16.68 -4.00 -3.79
CA SER A 149 16.25 -3.38 -5.03
C SER A 149 15.53 -4.44 -5.86
N LEU A 150 14.28 -4.17 -6.21
CA LEU A 150 13.47 -5.09 -6.99
C LEU A 150 13.89 -5.01 -8.46
N GLU A 151 14.06 -6.18 -9.06
CA GLU A 151 14.24 -6.34 -10.50
C GLU A 151 12.92 -6.08 -11.25
N PRO A 152 12.93 -5.92 -12.58
CA PRO A 152 11.71 -5.88 -13.36
C PRO A 152 10.81 -7.09 -13.10
N GLY A 153 9.55 -6.84 -12.73
CA GLY A 153 8.61 -7.90 -12.38
C GLY A 153 7.27 -7.38 -11.84
N VAL A 154 6.34 -8.31 -11.62
CA VAL A 154 5.04 -8.05 -10.97
C VAL A 154 5.05 -8.64 -9.58
N TYR A 155 4.88 -7.79 -8.59
CA TYR A 155 4.95 -8.09 -7.16
C TYR A 155 3.61 -7.83 -6.49
N ALA A 156 3.32 -8.54 -5.41
CA ALA A 156 2.20 -8.24 -4.53
C ALA A 156 2.61 -8.26 -3.06
N LEU A 157 2.00 -7.38 -2.28
CA LEU A 157 2.33 -7.15 -0.89
C LEU A 157 1.06 -7.00 -0.07
N SER A 158 0.99 -7.72 1.03
CA SER A 158 -0.06 -7.52 2.04
C SER A 158 0.57 -7.40 3.43
N ASN A 159 0.06 -8.11 4.43
CA ASN A 159 0.48 -7.98 5.82
C ASN A 159 1.63 -8.91 6.23
N HIS A 160 2.47 -9.29 5.29
CA HIS A 160 3.64 -10.14 5.52
C HIS A 160 4.72 -9.78 4.51
N ALA A 161 5.80 -10.54 4.46
CA ALA A 161 6.84 -10.41 3.45
C ALA A 161 6.29 -10.36 2.01
N LEU A 162 7.05 -9.70 1.14
CA LEU A 162 6.77 -9.57 -0.30
C LEU A 162 6.51 -10.94 -0.94
N ASP A 163 5.48 -11.03 -1.78
CA ASP A 163 5.06 -12.26 -2.45
C ASP A 163 4.85 -13.46 -1.50
N SER A 164 4.43 -13.18 -0.27
CA SER A 164 3.95 -14.22 0.64
C SER A 164 2.86 -15.06 -0.05
N PRO A 165 2.85 -16.39 0.12
CA PRO A 165 1.98 -17.31 -0.61
C PRO A 165 0.54 -17.30 -0.07
N TRP A 166 0.02 -16.13 0.26
CA TRP A 166 -1.33 -15.93 0.74
C TRP A 166 -2.28 -15.78 -0.44
N PRO A 167 -3.47 -16.40 -0.43
CA PRO A 167 -4.35 -16.41 -1.59
C PRO A 167 -4.71 -15.01 -2.13
N LYS A 168 -4.84 -14.00 -1.27
CA LYS A 168 -5.09 -12.61 -1.70
C LYS A 168 -3.90 -11.95 -2.38
N VAL A 169 -2.68 -12.30 -1.99
CA VAL A 169 -1.44 -11.80 -2.59
C VAL A 169 -1.27 -12.39 -3.98
N GLU A 170 -1.44 -13.72 -4.09
CA GLU A 170 -1.44 -14.42 -5.38
C GLU A 170 -2.53 -13.89 -6.33
N HIS A 171 -3.74 -13.66 -5.80
CA HIS A 171 -4.82 -13.06 -6.56
C HIS A 171 -4.45 -11.66 -7.07
N ALA A 172 -3.94 -10.77 -6.21
CA ALA A 172 -3.55 -9.42 -6.59
C ALA A 172 -2.47 -9.41 -7.68
N ARG A 173 -1.43 -10.24 -7.52
CA ARG A 173 -0.36 -10.40 -8.49
C ARG A 173 -0.87 -10.89 -9.85
N LEU A 174 -1.75 -11.89 -9.84
CA LEU A 174 -2.36 -12.44 -11.06
C LEU A 174 -3.26 -11.41 -11.76
N GLN A 175 -4.12 -10.70 -11.01
CA GLN A 175 -5.02 -9.70 -11.57
C GLN A 175 -4.26 -8.55 -12.23
N LEU A 176 -3.21 -8.03 -11.57
CA LEU A 176 -2.38 -6.99 -12.18
C LEU A 176 -1.63 -7.51 -13.42
N SER A 177 -1.05 -8.71 -13.34
CA SER A 177 -0.37 -9.34 -14.49
C SER A 177 -1.29 -9.47 -15.70
N GLN A 178 -2.56 -9.83 -15.49
CA GLN A 178 -3.56 -9.93 -16.55
C GLN A 178 -4.02 -8.54 -17.06
N ALA A 179 -4.12 -7.56 -16.16
CA ALA A 179 -4.59 -6.21 -16.49
C ALA A 179 -3.62 -5.44 -17.40
N ILE A 180 -2.32 -5.75 -17.38
CA ILE A 180 -1.31 -5.02 -18.15
C ILE A 180 -0.95 -5.67 -19.49
N VAL A 181 -1.41 -6.89 -19.76
CA VAL A 181 -1.03 -7.63 -20.98
C VAL A 181 -1.82 -7.15 -22.19
N GLY A 182 -1.10 -6.74 -23.24
CA GLY A 182 -1.68 -6.41 -24.55
C GLY A 182 -2.56 -5.16 -24.55
N ARG A 183 -2.34 -4.23 -23.61
CA ARG A 183 -3.15 -3.04 -23.42
C ARG A 183 -2.24 -1.82 -23.27
N GLU A 184 -2.64 -0.68 -23.82
CA GLU A 184 -1.99 0.60 -23.53
C GLU A 184 -2.32 1.04 -22.10
N MET A 185 -1.29 1.42 -21.35
CA MET A 185 -1.43 1.81 -19.95
C MET A 185 -1.43 3.33 -19.83
N ASP A 186 -2.63 3.90 -19.94
CA ASP A 186 -2.93 5.34 -19.79
C ASP A 186 -4.16 5.56 -18.88
N ALA A 187 -4.71 6.77 -18.87
CA ALA A 187 -5.87 7.12 -18.04
C ALA A 187 -7.09 6.21 -18.26
N GLU A 188 -7.31 5.68 -19.46
CA GLU A 188 -8.46 4.81 -19.76
C GLU A 188 -8.33 3.41 -19.13
N ALA A 189 -7.11 3.01 -18.73
CA ALA A 189 -6.87 1.77 -18.01
C ALA A 189 -7.15 1.87 -16.50
N LEU A 190 -7.33 3.07 -15.95
CA LEU A 190 -7.54 3.29 -14.51
C LEU A 190 -8.76 2.53 -13.94
N PRO A 191 -9.95 2.52 -14.58
CA PRO A 191 -11.10 1.78 -14.03
C PRO A 191 -10.84 0.29 -13.90
N LEU A 192 -10.14 -0.32 -14.87
CA LEU A 192 -9.76 -1.73 -14.80
C LEU A 192 -8.82 -2.00 -13.62
N LEU A 193 -7.81 -1.15 -13.41
CA LEU A 193 -6.86 -1.30 -12.32
C LEU A 193 -7.54 -1.13 -10.95
N LEU A 194 -8.50 -0.21 -10.83
CA LEU A 194 -9.30 -0.05 -9.61
C LEU A 194 -10.13 -1.30 -9.31
N ASP A 195 -10.75 -1.91 -10.34
CA ASP A 195 -11.60 -3.08 -10.16
C ASP A 195 -10.79 -4.38 -9.96
N SER A 196 -9.48 -4.39 -10.25
CA SER A 196 -8.63 -5.58 -10.17
C SER A 196 -8.52 -6.21 -8.78
N LEU A 197 -8.73 -5.43 -7.71
CA LEU A 197 -8.73 -5.90 -6.33
C LEU A 197 -10.12 -5.91 -5.69
N SER A 198 -11.20 -5.90 -6.48
CA SER A 198 -12.59 -5.82 -6.00
C SER A 198 -13.18 -7.15 -5.52
N LEU A 199 -12.43 -8.26 -5.58
CA LEU A 199 -12.91 -9.59 -5.22
C LEU A 199 -13.29 -9.66 -3.73
N GLN A 200 -14.60 -9.82 -3.46
CA GLN A 200 -15.16 -10.06 -2.13
C GLN A 200 -15.26 -11.55 -1.87
N LYS A 201 -14.14 -12.18 -1.51
CA LYS A 201 -14.07 -13.63 -1.28
C LYS A 201 -13.08 -13.94 -0.17
N THR A 202 -13.55 -14.65 0.86
CA THR A 202 -12.68 -15.26 1.88
C THR A 202 -12.19 -16.64 1.45
N TYR A 203 -11.12 -17.11 2.08
CA TYR A 203 -10.48 -18.40 1.78
C TYR A 203 -10.63 -19.38 2.95
N ALA A 204 -10.56 -20.68 2.63
CA ALA A 204 -10.73 -21.74 3.61
C ALA A 204 -9.62 -21.69 4.67
N PRO A 205 -9.89 -21.98 5.97
CA PRO A 205 -8.93 -21.80 7.06
C PRO A 205 -7.57 -22.47 6.87
N HIS A 206 -7.51 -23.63 6.21
CA HIS A 206 -6.27 -24.35 5.96
C HIS A 206 -5.34 -23.69 4.92
N LEU A 207 -5.85 -22.67 4.20
CA LEU A 207 -5.08 -21.84 3.25
C LEU A 207 -4.62 -20.53 3.87
N LEU A 208 -5.03 -20.25 5.11
CA LEU A 208 -4.76 -18.98 5.79
C LEU A 208 -3.50 -19.09 6.64
N PRO A 209 -2.77 -17.97 6.82
CA PRO A 209 -1.70 -17.91 7.80
C PRO A 209 -2.25 -18.05 9.22
N SER A 210 -1.36 -18.36 10.16
CA SER A 210 -1.60 -18.24 11.59
C SER A 210 -0.78 -17.08 12.11
N THR A 211 -1.36 -15.87 12.12
CA THR A 211 -0.64 -14.64 12.50
C THR A 211 -0.85 -14.23 13.95
N GLY A 212 -1.71 -14.94 14.69
CA GLY A 212 -2.05 -14.66 16.09
C GLY A 212 -3.32 -13.83 16.30
N VAL A 213 -4.00 -13.42 15.21
CA VAL A 213 -5.36 -12.88 15.30
C VAL A 213 -6.40 -14.01 15.39
N PRO A 214 -7.62 -13.76 15.90
CA PRO A 214 -8.67 -14.76 15.96
C PRO A 214 -9.01 -15.32 14.57
N ALA A 215 -9.42 -16.59 14.49
CA ALA A 215 -9.69 -17.28 13.22
C ALA A 215 -10.75 -16.57 12.35
N GLU A 216 -11.76 -15.96 12.98
CA GLU A 216 -12.77 -15.15 12.28
C GLU A 216 -12.13 -13.94 11.58
N TRP A 217 -11.16 -13.30 12.23
CA TRP A 217 -10.38 -12.20 11.65
C TRP A 217 -9.43 -12.70 10.56
N GLU A 218 -8.76 -13.84 10.71
CA GLU A 218 -7.94 -14.41 9.62
C GLU A 218 -8.78 -14.65 8.37
N SER A 219 -9.97 -15.24 8.54
CA SER A 219 -10.91 -15.46 7.43
C SER A 219 -11.34 -14.15 6.79
N LEU A 220 -11.75 -13.16 7.59
CA LEU A 220 -12.16 -11.85 7.09
C LEU A 220 -11.03 -11.14 6.31
N LEU A 221 -9.83 -11.11 6.88
CA LEU A 221 -8.64 -10.44 6.34
C LEU A 221 -8.02 -11.15 5.13
N SER A 222 -8.53 -12.33 4.79
CA SER A 222 -8.13 -13.09 3.60
C SER A 222 -8.79 -12.56 2.32
N SER A 223 -9.82 -11.73 2.42
CA SER A 223 -10.47 -11.15 1.24
C SER A 223 -9.63 -10.03 0.62
N PRO A 224 -9.44 -9.99 -0.71
CA PRO A 224 -8.82 -8.85 -1.39
C PRO A 224 -9.59 -7.53 -1.20
N PHE A 225 -10.92 -7.59 -1.24
CA PHE A 225 -11.82 -6.49 -0.88
C PHE A 225 -12.64 -6.88 0.36
N ILE A 226 -12.51 -6.12 1.43
CA ILE A 226 -13.10 -6.46 2.73
C ILE A 226 -14.35 -5.62 2.98
N VAL A 227 -15.45 -6.29 3.30
CA VAL A 227 -16.68 -5.65 3.79
C VAL A 227 -17.08 -6.34 5.10
N ALA A 228 -16.93 -5.61 6.21
CA ALA A 228 -17.31 -6.06 7.54
C ALA A 228 -18.01 -4.93 8.32
N ASP A 229 -18.58 -5.28 9.47
CA ASP A 229 -19.08 -4.29 10.42
C ASP A 229 -17.90 -3.56 11.09
N GLY A 230 -17.91 -2.23 11.01
CA GLY A 230 -16.86 -1.37 11.58
C GLY A 230 -15.49 -1.38 10.89
N TYR A 231 -15.21 -2.30 9.96
CA TYR A 231 -13.93 -2.45 9.26
C TYR A 231 -14.10 -2.87 7.80
N GLY A 232 -13.26 -2.38 6.90
CA GLY A 232 -13.23 -2.85 5.52
C GLY A 232 -12.30 -2.06 4.62
N THR A 233 -12.34 -2.36 3.32
CA THR A 233 -11.64 -1.58 2.30
C THR A 233 -12.24 -0.19 2.23
N ARG A 234 -11.39 0.83 2.36
CA ARG A 234 -11.78 2.24 2.43
C ARG A 234 -11.33 3.06 1.24
N ALA A 235 -10.28 2.62 0.56
CA ALA A 235 -9.81 3.22 -0.67
C ALA A 235 -9.26 2.13 -1.58
N ALA A 236 -9.65 2.15 -2.84
CA ALA A 236 -8.95 1.47 -3.93
C ALA A 236 -8.20 2.55 -4.72
N THR A 237 -6.92 2.34 -5.02
CA THR A 237 -6.08 3.29 -5.75
C THR A 237 -5.43 2.60 -6.95
N ALA A 238 -5.50 3.25 -8.11
CA ALA A 238 -4.78 2.86 -9.32
C ALA A 238 -3.79 3.98 -9.69
N ILE A 239 -2.55 3.61 -10.03
CA ILE A 239 -1.51 4.53 -10.49
C ILE A 239 -0.88 3.95 -11.74
N ILE A 240 -0.68 4.81 -12.74
CA ILE A 240 0.12 4.53 -13.92
C ILE A 240 1.12 5.67 -14.05
N MET A 241 2.41 5.35 -14.01
CA MET A 241 3.47 6.25 -14.45
C MET A 241 4.00 5.77 -15.80
N SER A 242 3.85 6.60 -16.82
CA SER A 242 4.37 6.32 -18.15
C SER A 242 5.86 6.64 -18.28
N GLY A 243 6.53 6.00 -19.24
CA GLY A 243 7.93 6.30 -19.59
C GLY A 243 8.12 7.71 -20.17
N LYS A 244 7.03 8.38 -20.58
CA LYS A 244 7.03 9.78 -21.06
C LYS A 244 6.90 10.80 -19.91
N GLY A 245 6.73 10.32 -18.68
CA GLY A 245 6.56 11.16 -17.49
C GLY A 245 5.13 11.63 -17.24
N GLU A 246 4.15 11.13 -17.98
CA GLU A 246 2.73 11.31 -17.66
C GLU A 246 2.35 10.36 -16.52
N VAL A 247 1.60 10.87 -15.55
CA VAL A 247 1.12 10.10 -14.40
C VAL A 247 -0.39 10.24 -14.32
N ASN A 248 -1.07 9.10 -14.36
CA ASN A 248 -2.52 8.99 -14.23
C ASN A 248 -2.83 8.25 -12.93
N VAL A 249 -3.73 8.80 -12.13
CA VAL A 249 -4.07 8.26 -10.81
C VAL A 249 -5.57 8.32 -10.62
N ALA A 250 -6.17 7.27 -10.09
CA ALA A 250 -7.53 7.30 -9.60
C ALA A 250 -7.63 6.68 -8.20
N GLU A 251 -8.50 7.23 -7.38
CA GLU A 251 -8.88 6.66 -6.09
C GLU A 251 -10.41 6.60 -5.99
N GLN A 252 -10.93 5.42 -5.66
CA GLN A 252 -12.31 5.22 -5.26
C GLN A 252 -12.37 4.95 -3.77
N CYS A 253 -13.05 5.82 -3.01
CA CYS A 253 -13.29 5.62 -1.59
C CYS A 253 -14.52 4.74 -1.34
N PHE A 254 -14.53 4.06 -0.20
CA PHE A 254 -15.59 3.14 0.21
C PHE A 254 -15.91 3.27 1.70
N GLU A 255 -17.16 2.95 2.04
CA GLU A 255 -17.62 2.76 3.41
C GLU A 255 -18.67 1.64 3.42
N ALA A 256 -18.45 0.59 4.21
CA ALA A 256 -19.32 -0.59 4.27
C ALA A 256 -19.63 -1.20 2.88
N GLY A 257 -18.64 -1.18 1.98
CA GLY A 257 -18.76 -1.68 0.60
C GLY A 257 -19.45 -0.73 -0.39
N TYR A 258 -19.99 0.40 0.06
CA TYR A 258 -20.59 1.40 -0.82
C TYR A 258 -19.55 2.37 -1.33
N ARG A 259 -19.59 2.69 -2.63
CA ARG A 259 -18.75 3.73 -3.25
C ARG A 259 -19.09 5.09 -2.63
N LYS A 260 -18.04 5.86 -2.33
CA LYS A 260 -18.08 7.23 -1.80
C LYS A 260 -17.39 8.15 -2.80
N ASP A 261 -16.50 9.02 -2.34
CA ASP A 261 -15.73 9.93 -3.17
C ASP A 261 -14.93 9.18 -4.23
N PHE A 262 -14.83 9.79 -5.42
CA PHE A 262 -13.95 9.36 -6.49
C PHE A 262 -13.08 10.56 -6.86
N ASN A 263 -11.77 10.33 -6.92
CA ASN A 263 -10.81 11.36 -7.31
C ASN A 263 -9.92 10.81 -8.42
N GLN A 264 -9.68 11.63 -9.44
CA GLN A 264 -8.74 11.33 -10.51
C GLN A 264 -7.77 12.49 -10.67
N PHE A 265 -6.51 12.16 -10.93
CA PHE A 265 -5.43 13.12 -11.11
C PHE A 265 -4.60 12.75 -12.32
N ASP A 266 -4.32 13.75 -13.13
CA ASP A 266 -3.44 13.65 -14.29
C ASP A 266 -2.39 14.75 -14.18
N PHE A 267 -1.11 14.37 -14.23
CA PHE A 267 -0.01 15.33 -14.17
C PHE A 267 1.22 14.82 -14.89
N LYS A 268 2.13 15.74 -15.22
CA LYS A 268 3.45 15.41 -15.76
C LYS A 268 4.51 15.53 -14.66
N ILE A 269 5.43 14.59 -14.61
CA ILE A 269 6.60 14.61 -13.72
C ILE A 269 7.42 15.86 -14.03
N LEU A 270 7.77 16.62 -12.97
CA LEU A 270 8.64 17.78 -13.07
C LEU A 270 10.08 17.28 -13.33
N GLY A 271 10.66 17.64 -14.48
CA GLY A 271 12.04 17.31 -14.82
C GLY A 271 12.23 16.35 -16.00
N ASN A 272 11.13 15.90 -16.65
CA ASN A 272 11.15 15.19 -17.95
C ASN A 272 11.02 16.13 -19.15
#